data_AF-A0A059C7W6-F1
#
_entry.id   AF-A0A059C7W6-F1
#
_cell.length_a   1.000
_cell.length_b   1.000
_cell.length_c   1.000
_cell.angle_alpha   90.00
_cell.angle_beta   90.00
_cell.angle_gamma   90.00
#
_symmetry.space_group_name_H-M   'P 1'
#
loop_
_entity.id
_entity.type
_entity.pdbx_description
1 polymer ?
#
loop_
_entity_poly.entity_id
_entity_poly.type
_entity_poly.pdbx_seq_one_letter_code
_entity_poly.pdbx_strand_id
1 'polypeptide(L)'
;MLLLQYLINFLERDFSSRSNFYEETKDWTIIRESLLSMLLCSRKFSYKNLMKDCPSVLCGLRQLCTGFGNNLTLPEFSEAKSSKVCDTSLVIASLEVVDNTCMSMQKLMTMIMELDVLKNQADKQGCTTRADGFRTPLLEIILDELTYNYEILSPYLQ
;
A
#
# COMPACT_ATOMS: atom_id res chain seq x y z
N MET A 1 -12.02 1.36 -3.08
CA MET A 1 -10.73 1.90 -3.57
C MET A 1 -10.55 3.37 -3.20
N LEU A 2 -11.47 4.29 -3.54
CA LEU A 2 -11.37 5.71 -3.15
C LEU A 2 -11.18 5.98 -1.65
N LEU A 3 -11.88 5.24 -0.77
CA LEU A 3 -11.71 5.38 0.68
C LEU A 3 -10.28 5.07 1.15
N LEU A 4 -9.65 4.05 0.56
CA LEU A 4 -8.26 3.69 0.85
C LEU A 4 -7.31 4.80 0.41
N GLN A 5 -7.53 5.36 -0.79
CA GLN A 5 -6.74 6.49 -1.31
C GLN A 5 -6.88 7.72 -0.39
N TYR A 6 -8.10 8.03 0.04
CA TYR A 6 -8.36 9.11 1.00
C TYR A 6 -7.62 8.88 2.32
N LEU A 7 -7.71 7.68 2.89
CA LEU A 7 -7.04 7.33 4.13
C LEU A 7 -5.51 7.47 4.00
N ILE A 8 -4.92 6.97 2.92
CA ILE A 8 -3.48 7.05 2.70
C ILE A 8 -3.02 8.51 2.54
N ASN A 9 -3.76 9.33 1.80
CA ASN A 9 -3.45 10.75 1.67
C ASN A 9 -3.60 11.50 3.01
N PHE A 10 -4.53 11.08 3.86
CA PHE A 10 -4.67 11.64 5.21
C PHE A 10 -3.49 11.26 6.11
N LEU A 11 -3.08 9.99 6.08
CA LEU A 11 -1.90 9.50 6.81
C LEU A 11 -0.62 10.20 6.35
N GLU A 12 -0.45 10.42 5.05
CA GLU A 12 0.68 11.15 4.50
C GLU A 12 0.76 12.57 5.03
N ARG A 13 -0.32 13.33 4.98
CA ARG A 13 -0.30 14.72 5.44
C ARG A 13 0.12 14.84 6.91
N ASP A 14 -0.39 13.96 7.76
CA ASP A 14 0.02 13.90 9.17
C ASP A 14 1.49 13.49 9.32
N PHE A 15 1.91 12.41 8.64
CA PHE A 15 3.27 11.89 8.74
C PHE A 15 4.31 12.87 8.19
N SER A 16 4.11 13.43 7.00
CA SER A 16 5.04 14.39 6.38
C SER A 16 5.19 15.66 7.22
N SER A 17 4.09 16.20 7.77
CA SER A 17 4.17 17.36 8.65
C SER A 17 5.00 17.07 9.90
N ARG A 18 4.82 15.89 10.50
CA ARG A 18 5.58 15.46 11.68
C ARG A 18 7.03 15.12 11.35
N SER A 19 7.29 14.57 10.17
CA SER A 19 8.64 14.28 9.67
C SER A 19 9.47 15.54 9.51
N ASN A 20 8.91 16.58 8.90
CA ASN A 20 9.61 17.87 8.76
C ASN A 20 9.96 18.46 10.14
N PHE A 21 9.03 18.41 11.09
CA PHE A 21 9.28 18.90 12.44
C PHE A 21 10.30 18.04 13.21
N TYR A 22 10.30 16.73 13.00
CA TYR A 22 11.31 15.82 13.54
C TYR A 22 12.70 16.11 12.97
N GLU A 23 12.82 16.46 11.68
CA GLU A 23 14.12 16.80 11.10
C GLU A 23 14.79 17.97 11.82
N GLU A 24 14.01 18.96 12.26
CA GLU A 24 14.45 20.13 13.00
C GLU A 24 14.71 19.85 14.49
N THR A 25 13.80 19.14 15.16
CA THR A 25 13.84 18.97 16.63
C THR A 25 14.54 17.71 17.11
N LYS A 26 14.64 16.69 16.24
CA LYS A 26 15.05 15.32 16.58
C LYS A 26 14.21 14.67 17.69
N ASP A 27 13.01 15.17 17.94
CA ASP A 27 12.11 14.60 18.94
C ASP A 27 11.32 13.42 18.37
N TRP A 28 11.79 12.21 18.65
CA TRP A 28 11.16 10.97 18.20
C TRP A 28 9.68 10.83 18.63
N THR A 29 9.28 11.45 19.74
CA THR A 29 7.89 11.34 20.23
C THR A 29 6.87 11.84 19.22
N ILE A 30 7.25 12.82 18.39
CA ILE A 30 6.40 13.44 17.38
C ILE A 30 6.09 12.47 16.23
N ILE A 31 7.10 11.69 15.81
CA ILE A 31 6.96 10.63 14.82
C ILE A 31 6.17 9.45 15.40
N ARG A 32 6.48 9.07 16.64
CA ARG A 32 5.79 7.98 17.35
C ARG A 32 4.29 8.22 17.43
N GLU A 33 3.89 9.47 17.65
CA GLU A 33 2.50 9.92 17.73
C GLU A 33 1.85 10.19 16.36
N SER A 34 2.57 10.00 15.26
CA SER A 34 1.95 10.03 13.93
C SER A 34 0.89 8.93 13.81
N LEU A 35 -0.17 9.23 13.08
CA LEU A 35 -1.25 8.28 12.82
C LEU A 35 -0.73 7.02 12.12
N LEU A 36 0.27 7.17 11.26
CA LEU A 36 0.94 6.04 10.61
C LEU A 36 1.62 5.13 11.64
N SER A 37 2.44 5.68 12.54
CA SER A 37 3.09 4.92 13.62
C SER A 37 2.06 4.24 14.54
N MET A 38 1.03 4.98 14.98
CA MET A 38 -0.02 4.43 15.83
C MET A 38 -0.80 3.30 15.14
N LEU A 39 -1.08 3.42 13.84
CA LEU A 39 -1.77 2.39 13.06
C LEU A 39 -0.93 1.12 12.96
N LEU A 40 0.36 1.25 12.65
CA LEU A 40 1.26 0.10 12.46
C LEU A 40 1.60 -0.62 13.77
N CYS A 41 1.60 0.10 14.89
CA CYS A 41 1.80 -0.47 16.22
C CYS A 41 0.50 -1.00 16.84
N SER A 42 -0.65 -0.81 16.17
CA SER A 42 -1.94 -1.29 16.67
C SER A 42 -2.07 -2.80 16.58
N ARG A 43 -2.38 -3.45 17.71
CA ARG A 43 -2.66 -4.90 17.75
C ARG A 43 -3.88 -5.31 16.93
N LYS A 44 -4.77 -4.37 16.59
CA LYS A 44 -5.97 -4.62 15.79
C LYS A 44 -5.66 -4.64 14.29
N PHE A 45 -4.49 -4.17 13.88
CA PHE A 45 -4.12 -4.04 12.48
C PHE A 45 -3.03 -5.05 12.13
N SER A 46 -3.37 -6.04 11.30
CA SER A 46 -2.40 -7.02 10.82
C SER A 46 -1.57 -6.46 9.67
N TYR A 47 -0.66 -5.53 9.99
CA TYR A 47 0.24 -4.91 9.02
C TYR A 47 1.03 -5.95 8.22
N LYS A 48 1.57 -6.98 8.87
CA LYS A 48 2.35 -8.03 8.21
C LYS A 48 1.55 -8.75 7.13
N ASN A 49 0.32 -9.16 7.47
CA ASN A 49 -0.55 -9.85 6.51
C ASN A 49 -0.97 -8.89 5.39
N LEU A 50 -1.28 -7.63 5.71
CA LEU A 50 -1.62 -6.65 4.68
C LEU A 50 -0.49 -6.49 3.65
N MET A 51 0.75 -6.35 4.10
CA MET A 51 1.88 -6.16 3.19
C MET A 51 2.21 -7.42 2.39
N LYS A 52 1.94 -8.59 2.96
CA LYS A 52 2.04 -9.87 2.27
C LYS A 52 0.99 -10.05 1.17
N ASP A 53 -0.26 -9.77 1.50
CA ASP A 53 -1.39 -10.08 0.61
C ASP A 53 -1.65 -8.97 -0.42
N CYS A 54 -1.29 -7.73 -0.12
CA CYS A 54 -1.56 -6.60 -1.00
C CYS A 54 -0.93 -6.73 -2.41
N PRO A 55 0.35 -7.15 -2.58
CA PRO A 55 0.93 -7.30 -3.90
C PRO A 55 0.13 -8.27 -4.78
N SER A 56 -0.22 -9.45 -4.27
CA SER A 56 -0.98 -10.45 -5.03
C SER A 56 -2.38 -9.97 -5.40
N VAL A 57 -3.07 -9.27 -4.50
CA VAL A 57 -4.40 -8.69 -4.75
C VAL A 57 -4.34 -7.60 -5.81
N LEU A 58 -3.39 -6.66 -5.71
CA LEU A 58 -3.24 -5.58 -6.71
C LEU A 58 -2.88 -6.14 -8.09
N CYS A 59 -1.99 -7.13 -8.13
CA CYS A 59 -1.63 -7.82 -9.37
C CYS A 59 -2.84 -8.54 -10.00
N GLY A 60 -3.62 -9.28 -9.20
CA GLY A 60 -4.83 -9.96 -9.69
C GLY A 60 -5.88 -8.98 -10.22
N LEU A 61 -6.09 -7.86 -9.53
CA LEU A 61 -7.00 -6.80 -10.00
C LEU A 61 -6.54 -6.19 -11.33
N ARG A 62 -5.24 -5.94 -11.48
CA ARG A 62 -4.69 -5.41 -12.73
C ARG A 62 -4.85 -6.39 -13.90
N GLN A 63 -4.59 -7.68 -13.67
CA GLN A 63 -4.78 -8.73 -14.68
C GLN A 63 -6.24 -8.89 -15.12
N LEU A 64 -7.19 -8.77 -14.19
CA LEU A 64 -8.61 -8.76 -14.52
C LEU A 64 -8.93 -7.56 -15.43
N CYS A 65 -8.48 -6.36 -15.07
CA CYS A 65 -8.73 -5.15 -15.87
C CYS A 65 -8.05 -5.16 -17.25
N THR A 66 -6.85 -5.72 -17.38
CA THR A 66 -6.17 -5.85 -18.69
C THR A 66 -6.74 -6.99 -19.53
N GLY A 67 -7.19 -8.08 -18.90
CA GLY A 67 -7.90 -9.19 -19.54
C GLY A 67 -9.24 -8.77 -20.14
N PHE A 68 -9.95 -7.84 -19.48
CA PHE A 68 -11.14 -7.17 -20.02
C PHE A 68 -10.87 -6.41 -21.34
N GLY A 69 -9.63 -5.95 -21.57
CA GLY A 69 -9.25 -5.25 -22.80
C GLY A 69 -9.04 -6.16 -24.00
N ASN A 70 -8.71 -7.45 -23.79
CA ASN A 70 -8.25 -8.33 -24.87
C ASN A 70 -9.17 -9.53 -25.17
N ASN A 71 -10.06 -9.97 -24.26
CA ASN A 71 -10.96 -11.09 -24.51
C ASN A 71 -12.38 -10.78 -24.03
N LEU A 72 -13.22 -10.28 -24.95
CA LEU A 72 -14.67 -10.20 -24.72
C LEU A 72 -15.27 -11.60 -24.89
N THR A 73 -15.32 -12.37 -23.82
CA THR A 73 -16.31 -13.46 -23.66
C THR A 73 -16.92 -13.31 -22.27
N LEU A 74 -17.80 -12.32 -22.16
CA LEU A 74 -18.72 -12.17 -21.05
C LEU A 74 -19.62 -13.42 -21.00
N PRO A 75 -19.95 -13.99 -19.82
CA PRO A 75 -21.01 -14.98 -19.73
C PRO A 75 -22.31 -14.35 -20.21
N GLU A 76 -22.96 -14.96 -21.19
CA GLU A 76 -24.17 -14.47 -21.83
C GLU A 76 -25.27 -14.11 -20.81
N PHE A 77 -25.41 -12.82 -20.52
CA PHE A 77 -26.65 -12.26 -20.02
C PHE A 77 -27.30 -11.46 -21.15
N SER A 78 -28.15 -12.18 -21.90
CA SER A 78 -29.37 -11.73 -22.58
C SER A 78 -29.45 -10.28 -23.09
N GLU A 79 -29.34 -10.17 -24.42
CA GLU A 79 -29.87 -9.16 -25.35
C GLU A 79 -30.47 -7.84 -24.81
N ALA A 80 -29.76 -6.74 -25.08
CA ALA A 80 -30.36 -5.52 -25.64
C ALA A 80 -29.29 -4.68 -26.36
N LYS A 81 -29.52 -4.42 -27.66
CA LYS A 81 -28.65 -3.60 -28.53
C LYS A 81 -28.65 -2.13 -28.08
N SER A 82 -27.83 -1.75 -27.10
CA SER A 82 -27.40 -0.36 -26.90
C SER A 82 -26.27 -0.26 -25.85
N SER A 83 -25.02 -0.55 -26.19
CA SER A 83 -23.84 -0.10 -25.41
C SER A 83 -22.58 -0.70 -26.03
N LYS A 84 -21.77 0.09 -26.73
CA LYS A 84 -20.36 -0.27 -26.96
C LYS A 84 -19.43 0.81 -26.37
N VAL A 85 -19.91 2.05 -26.35
CA VAL A 85 -19.24 3.22 -25.75
C VAL A 85 -19.32 3.22 -24.22
N CYS A 86 -20.46 2.81 -23.62
CA CYS A 86 -20.60 2.75 -22.15
C CYS A 86 -19.67 1.67 -21.56
N ASP A 87 -19.58 0.50 -22.22
CA ASP A 87 -18.70 -0.59 -21.79
C ASP A 87 -17.21 -0.20 -21.83
N THR A 88 -16.78 0.54 -22.86
CA THR A 88 -15.39 1.00 -22.98
C THR A 88 -15.06 2.05 -21.91
N SER A 89 -15.98 2.99 -21.65
CA SER A 89 -15.80 4.01 -20.61
C SER A 89 -15.72 3.41 -19.21
N LEU A 90 -16.48 2.35 -18.95
CA LEU A 90 -16.49 1.64 -17.66
C LEU A 90 -15.20 0.83 -17.46
N VAL A 91 -14.66 0.20 -18.51
CA VAL A 91 -13.36 -0.49 -18.47
C VAL A 91 -12.22 0.50 -18.21
N ILE A 92 -12.21 1.65 -18.88
CA ILE A 92 -11.19 2.71 -18.67
C ILE A 92 -11.27 3.24 -17.23
N ALA A 93 -12.47 3.58 -16.75
CA ALA A 93 -12.65 4.07 -15.39
C ALA A 93 -12.23 3.02 -14.34
N SER A 94 -12.49 1.74 -14.60
CA SER A 94 -12.08 0.65 -13.71
C SER A 94 -10.56 0.49 -13.66
N LEU A 95 -9.88 0.57 -14.81
CA LEU A 95 -8.43 0.51 -14.89
C LEU A 95 -7.79 1.71 -14.16
N GLU A 96 -8.31 2.91 -14.36
CA GLU A 96 -7.83 4.11 -13.66
C GLU A 96 -7.99 4.01 -12.13
N VAL A 97 -9.10 3.44 -11.66
CA VAL A 97 -9.32 3.20 -10.23
C VAL A 97 -8.31 2.18 -9.67
N VAL A 98 -7.94 1.15 -10.43
CA VAL A 98 -6.90 0.19 -10.06
C VAL A 98 -5.54 0.87 -10.01
N ASP A 99 -5.14 1.59 -11.05
CA ASP A 99 -3.85 2.27 -11.11
C ASP A 99 -3.70 3.29 -9.97
N ASN A 100 -4.72 4.10 -9.71
CA ASN A 100 -4.71 5.04 -8.58
C ASN A 100 -4.60 4.35 -7.22
N THR A 101 -5.14 3.13 -7.10
CA THR A 101 -5.00 2.34 -5.88
C THR A 101 -3.60 1.74 -5.74
N CYS A 102 -3.01 1.24 -6.83
CA CYS A 102 -1.63 0.80 -6.86
C CYS A 102 -0.69 1.95 -6.44
N MET A 103 -0.88 3.13 -7.02
CA MET A 103 -0.12 4.34 -6.65
C MET A 103 -0.28 4.69 -5.18
N SER A 104 -1.50 4.60 -4.64
CA SER A 104 -1.75 4.86 -3.23
C SER A 104 -1.08 3.81 -2.32
N MET A 105 -1.13 2.53 -2.68
CA MET A 105 -0.45 1.49 -1.91
C MET A 105 1.08 1.63 -1.97
N GLN A 106 1.64 1.96 -3.13
CA GLN A 106 3.07 2.28 -3.24
C GLN A 106 3.43 3.43 -2.31
N LYS A 107 2.64 4.49 -2.30
CA LYS A 107 2.82 5.63 -1.41
C LYS A 107 2.77 5.25 0.08
N LEU A 108 1.81 4.40 0.47
CA LEU A 108 1.75 3.86 1.82
C LEU A 108 3.03 3.08 2.16
N MET A 109 3.48 2.19 1.27
CA MET A 109 4.71 1.42 1.46
C MET A 109 5.93 2.32 1.63
N THR A 110 6.07 3.37 0.81
CA THR A 110 7.16 4.35 0.92
C THR A 110 7.17 5.02 2.28
N MET A 111 6.03 5.55 2.76
CA MET A 111 5.97 6.19 4.08
C MET A 111 6.31 5.23 5.22
N ILE A 112 5.94 3.96 5.10
CA ILE A 112 6.29 2.93 6.10
C ILE A 112 7.79 2.67 6.11
N MET A 113 8.45 2.65 4.95
CA MET A 113 9.90 2.52 4.85
C MET A 113 10.62 3.74 5.40
N GLU A 114 10.11 4.95 5.14
CA GLU A 114 10.64 6.18 5.73
C GLU A 114 10.55 6.14 7.25
N LEU A 115 9.40 5.73 7.80
CA LEU A 115 9.23 5.51 9.24
C LEU A 115 10.25 4.49 9.80
N ASP A 116 10.52 3.40 9.08
CA ASP A 116 11.53 2.41 9.46
C ASP A 116 12.95 3.01 9.51
N VAL A 117 13.28 3.86 8.54
CA VAL A 117 14.57 4.58 8.53
C VAL A 117 14.67 5.54 9.71
N LEU A 118 13.64 6.36 9.95
CA LEU A 118 13.62 7.32 11.06
C LEU A 118 13.71 6.61 12.41
N LYS A 119 12.99 5.50 12.58
CA LYS A 119 13.05 4.69 13.80
C LYS A 119 14.46 4.15 14.05
N ASN A 120 15.10 3.57 13.03
CA ASN A 120 16.46 3.06 13.15
C ASN A 120 17.47 4.19 13.48
N GLN A 121 17.28 5.39 12.94
CA GLN A 121 18.10 6.55 13.30
C GLN A 121 17.89 6.95 14.78
N ALA A 122 16.64 7.03 15.22
CA ALA A 122 16.30 7.34 16.61
C ALA A 122 16.81 6.26 17.58
N ASP A 123 16.73 4.98 17.21
CA ASP A 123 17.25 3.84 17.97
C ASP A 123 18.76 3.99 18.19
N LYS A 124 19.51 4.31 17.12
CA LYS A 124 20.96 4.55 17.19
C LYS A 124 21.34 5.74 18.08
N GLN A 125 20.44 6.71 18.22
CA GLN A 125 20.62 7.88 19.09
C GLN A 125 20.12 7.65 20.52
N GLY A 126 19.52 6.48 20.81
CA GLY A 126 18.95 6.16 22.12
C GLY A 126 17.67 6.93 22.44
N CYS A 127 16.98 7.47 21.44
CA CYS A 127 15.77 8.28 21.60
C CYS A 127 14.48 7.44 21.65
N THR A 128 14.56 6.15 21.34
CA THR A 128 13.44 5.22 21.38
C THR A 128 13.37 4.48 22.71
N THR A 129 12.19 3.92 22.98
CA THR A 129 11.86 3.21 24.21
C THR A 129 11.24 1.86 23.89
N ARG A 130 11.08 0.99 24.89
CA ARG A 130 10.36 -0.28 24.72
C ARG A 130 8.90 -0.10 24.30
N ALA A 131 8.30 1.06 24.59
CA ALA A 131 6.92 1.36 24.21
C ALA A 131 6.75 1.55 22.70
N ASP A 132 7.84 1.84 21.98
CA ASP A 132 7.85 1.98 20.51
C ASP A 132 7.67 0.66 19.76
N GLY A 133 7.65 -0.45 20.51
CA GLY A 133 7.36 -1.80 20.03
C GLY A 133 8.42 -2.35 19.09
N PHE A 134 8.41 -3.68 18.92
CA PHE A 134 9.16 -4.31 17.85
C PHE A 134 8.20 -4.53 16.68
N ARG A 135 8.52 -3.95 15.53
CA ARG A 135 7.81 -4.17 14.26
C ARG A 135 8.85 -4.64 13.26
N THR A 136 8.52 -5.68 12.50
CA THR A 136 9.33 -6.10 11.34
C THR A 136 9.31 -4.96 10.30
N PRO A 137 10.47 -4.42 9.92
CA PRO A 137 10.58 -3.43 8.85
C PRO A 137 9.94 -3.91 7.56
N LEU A 138 9.40 -2.99 6.76
CA LEU A 138 8.72 -3.38 5.52
C LEU A 138 9.63 -4.15 4.56
N LEU A 139 10.88 -3.72 4.46
CA LEU A 139 11.86 -4.34 3.58
C LEU A 139 12.11 -5.81 3.93
N GLU A 140 12.13 -6.15 5.23
CA GLU A 140 12.29 -7.54 5.68
C GLU A 140 11.08 -8.39 5.27
N ILE A 141 9.86 -7.86 5.39
CA ILE A 141 8.64 -8.56 4.95
C ILE A 141 8.67 -8.79 3.43
N ILE A 142 9.03 -7.78 2.65
CA ILE A 142 9.13 -7.90 1.20
C ILE A 142 10.19 -8.92 0.82
N LEU A 143 11.37 -8.88 1.46
CA LEU A 143 12.45 -9.81 1.18
C LEU A 143 12.06 -11.26 1.52
N ASP A 144 11.38 -11.48 2.65
CA ASP A 144 10.85 -12.79 3.03
C ASP A 144 9.88 -13.30 1.95
N GLU A 145 8.92 -12.47 1.52
CA GLU A 145 7.94 -12.86 0.51
C GLU A 145 8.58 -13.13 -0.86
N LEU A 146 9.57 -12.33 -1.27
CA LEU A 146 10.35 -12.58 -2.47
C LEU A 146 11.21 -13.84 -2.37
N THR A 147 11.67 -14.22 -1.18
CA THR A 147 12.50 -15.41 -0.98
C THR A 147 11.66 -16.68 -0.98
N TYR A 148 10.50 -16.67 -0.30
CA TYR A 148 9.70 -17.87 -0.09
C TYR A 148 8.57 -18.05 -1.10
N ASN A 149 8.07 -16.97 -1.69
CA ASN A 149 6.99 -17.00 -2.69
C ASN A 149 7.46 -16.53 -4.07
N TYR A 150 8.77 -16.67 -4.35
CA TYR A 150 9.34 -16.26 -5.64
C TYR A 150 8.62 -16.88 -6.83
N GLU A 151 8.31 -18.18 -6.82
CA GLU A 151 7.64 -18.82 -7.97
C GLU A 151 6.23 -18.25 -8.21
N ILE A 152 5.56 -17.85 -7.13
CA ILE A 152 4.26 -17.20 -7.20
C ILE A 152 4.41 -15.75 -7.65
N LEU A 153 5.51 -15.06 -7.33
CA LEU A 153 5.73 -13.64 -7.66
C LEU A 153 6.54 -13.42 -8.96
N SER A 154 7.24 -14.44 -9.45
CA SER A 154 8.16 -14.39 -10.60
C SER A 154 7.48 -13.92 -11.89
N PRO A 155 6.29 -14.42 -12.26
CA PRO A 155 5.56 -13.94 -13.44
C PRO A 155 5.19 -12.45 -13.38
N TYR A 156 5.31 -11.83 -12.20
CA TYR A 156 4.92 -10.45 -11.93
C TYR A 156 6.12 -9.49 -11.84
N LEU A 157 7.34 -10.01 -11.71
CA LEU A 157 8.58 -9.24 -11.60
C LEU A 157 9.31 -9.08 -12.95
N GLN A 158 8.89 -9.81 -13.97
CA GLN A 158 9.35 -9.68 -15.36
C GLN A 158 8.57 -8.60 -16.12
#